data_AF-A0A4R1RAC7-F1
#
_entry.id   AF-A0A4R1RAC7-F1
#
_cell.length_a   1.000
_cell.length_b   1.000
_cell.length_c   1.000
_cell.angle_alpha   90.00
_cell.angle_beta   90.00
_cell.angle_gamma   90.00
#
_symmetry.space_group_name_H-M   'P 1'
#
loop_
_entity.id
_entity.type
_entity.pdbx_description
1 polymer ?
#
loop_
_entity_poly.entity_id
_entity_poly.type
_entity_poly.pdbx_seq_one_letter_code
_entity_poly.pdbx_strand_id
1 'polypeptide(L)'
;MVTLILAALSTIFTIFFVSGINQKTVAAVIGTISGVVTAGFLAWHFGNMILLTGYSDESVQMLQYTSTAANFKGLLFSGIVIGALGAIMDISVSIASSITEIKQSNPQISFNSLIASGFRVGKDAISTMTNTLILAYVGSSFPLLMLYQIHHTPYDKIINNDAVASEIVRMFAGSIGLLAAVPITVFISAFLSYNDS
;
A
#
# COMPACT_ATOMS: atom_id res chain seq x y z
N MET A 1 -10.39 6.13 -9.68
CA MET A 1 -11.28 4.98 -9.95
C MET A 1 -10.66 3.99 -10.93
N VAL A 2 -10.24 4.41 -12.13
CA VAL A 2 -9.53 3.53 -13.08
C VAL A 2 -8.31 2.83 -12.47
N THR A 3 -7.52 3.55 -11.67
CA THR A 3 -6.32 2.99 -11.03
C THR A 3 -6.63 1.90 -10.01
N LEU A 4 -7.73 2.03 -9.25
CA LEU A 4 -8.15 0.98 -8.31
C LEU A 4 -8.58 -0.29 -9.05
N ILE A 5 -9.22 -0.12 -10.21
CA ILE A 5 -9.61 -1.24 -11.08
C ILE A 5 -8.36 -1.92 -11.66
N LEU A 6 -7.41 -1.15 -12.19
CA LEU A 6 -6.15 -1.69 -12.73
C LEU A 6 -5.31 -2.36 -11.63
N ALA A 7 -5.24 -1.77 -10.44
CA ALA A 7 -4.58 -2.33 -9.27
C ALA A 7 -5.21 -3.68 -8.86
N ALA A 8 -6.54 -3.75 -8.80
CA ALA A 8 -7.24 -5.00 -8.51
C ALA A 8 -6.99 -6.05 -9.61
N LEU A 9 -7.05 -5.66 -10.89
CA LEU A 9 -6.79 -6.56 -12.01
C LEU A 9 -5.35 -7.08 -12.01
N SER A 10 -4.35 -6.22 -11.78
CA SER A 10 -2.96 -6.64 -11.72
C SER A 10 -2.72 -7.57 -10.54
N THR A 11 -3.31 -7.29 -9.38
CA THR A 11 -3.24 -8.16 -8.19
C THR A 11 -3.80 -9.54 -8.49
N ILE A 12 -4.99 -9.61 -9.10
CA ILE A 12 -5.59 -10.88 -9.51
C ILE A 12 -4.67 -11.61 -10.47
N PHE A 13 -4.13 -10.94 -11.48
CA PHE A 13 -3.27 -11.54 -12.50
C PHE A 13 -1.95 -12.05 -11.91
N THR A 14 -1.26 -11.24 -11.11
CA THR A 14 0.02 -11.59 -10.49
C THR A 14 -0.14 -12.75 -9.51
N ILE A 15 -1.12 -12.70 -8.62
CA ILE A 15 -1.32 -13.78 -7.64
C ILE A 15 -1.80 -15.06 -8.35
N PHE A 16 -2.66 -14.96 -9.38
CA PHE A 16 -3.08 -16.10 -10.18
C PHE A 16 -1.89 -16.81 -10.84
N PHE A 17 -0.98 -16.07 -11.49
CA PHE A 17 0.19 -16.65 -12.15
C PHE A 17 1.24 -17.20 -11.18
N VAL A 18 1.44 -16.55 -10.03
CA VAL A 18 2.46 -16.96 -9.06
C VAL A 18 1.98 -18.12 -8.17
N SER A 19 0.71 -18.11 -7.76
CA SER A 19 0.20 -18.97 -6.68
C SER A 19 -0.93 -19.92 -7.07
N GLY A 20 -1.46 -19.81 -8.29
CA GLY A 20 -2.65 -20.54 -8.75
C GLY A 20 -3.94 -20.11 -8.04
N ILE A 21 -5.10 -20.64 -8.46
CA ILE A 21 -6.37 -20.43 -7.74
C ILE A 21 -6.42 -21.38 -6.55
N ASN A 22 -6.37 -20.83 -5.34
CA ASN A 22 -6.61 -21.53 -4.09
C ASN A 22 -7.16 -20.55 -3.05
N GLN A 23 -7.54 -21.06 -1.88
CA GLN A 23 -8.06 -20.24 -0.79
C GLN A 23 -7.09 -19.14 -0.34
N LYS A 24 -5.78 -19.43 -0.38
CA LYS A 24 -4.72 -18.47 -0.03
C LYS A 24 -4.75 -17.25 -0.96
N THR A 25 -4.96 -17.49 -2.26
CA THR A 25 -5.05 -16.44 -3.28
C THR A 25 -6.28 -15.57 -3.06
N VAL A 26 -7.42 -16.17 -2.74
CA VAL A 26 -8.66 -15.42 -2.46
C VAL A 26 -8.48 -14.53 -1.22
N ALA A 27 -7.91 -15.07 -0.14
CA ALA A 27 -7.63 -14.30 1.07
C ALA A 27 -6.66 -13.14 0.81
N ALA A 28 -5.58 -13.40 0.07
CA ALA A 28 -4.58 -12.40 -0.28
C ALA A 28 -5.16 -11.29 -1.18
N VAL A 29 -6.01 -11.63 -2.15
CA VAL A 29 -6.66 -10.65 -3.03
C VAL A 29 -7.60 -9.75 -2.23
N ILE A 30 -8.46 -10.31 -1.38
CA ILE A 30 -9.41 -9.53 -0.56
C ILE A 30 -8.64 -8.60 0.40
N GLY A 31 -7.63 -9.14 1.06
CA GLY A 31 -6.71 -8.37 1.89
C GLY A 31 -6.07 -7.20 1.15
N THR A 32 -5.53 -7.48 -0.03
CA THR A 32 -4.84 -6.47 -0.85
C THR A 32 -5.79 -5.36 -1.29
N ILE A 33 -6.95 -5.72 -1.82
CA ILE A 33 -7.96 -4.75 -2.26
C ILE A 33 -8.38 -3.87 -1.08
N SER A 34 -8.61 -4.45 0.10
CA SER A 34 -9.00 -3.68 1.28
C SER A 34 -7.94 -2.68 1.74
N GLY A 35 -6.67 -3.07 1.72
CA GLY A 35 -5.55 -2.19 2.03
C GLY A 35 -5.38 -1.08 1.01
N VAL A 36 -5.46 -1.41 -0.27
CA VAL A 36 -5.32 -0.46 -1.38
C VAL A 36 -6.47 0.56 -1.40
N VAL A 37 -7.70 0.12 -1.12
CA VAL A 37 -8.85 1.01 -0.96
C VAL A 37 -8.64 1.94 0.22
N THR A 38 -8.13 1.43 1.35
CA THR A 38 -7.84 2.25 2.54
C THR A 38 -6.75 3.28 2.25
N ALA A 39 -5.63 2.88 1.62
CA ALA A 39 -4.56 3.78 1.21
C ALA A 39 -5.07 4.86 0.23
N GLY A 40 -5.84 4.46 -0.78
CA GLY A 40 -6.43 5.39 -1.74
C GLY A 40 -7.40 6.38 -1.11
N PHE A 41 -8.23 5.92 -0.16
CA PHE A 41 -9.14 6.77 0.59
C PHE A 41 -8.38 7.78 1.46
N LEU A 42 -7.35 7.34 2.19
CA LEU A 42 -6.52 8.24 3.02
C LEU A 42 -5.76 9.25 2.18
N ALA A 43 -5.19 8.81 1.06
CA ALA A 43 -4.52 9.68 0.11
C ALA A 43 -5.49 10.78 -0.38
N TRP A 44 -6.70 10.39 -0.80
CA TRP A 44 -7.73 11.33 -1.22
C TRP A 44 -8.15 12.29 -0.10
N HIS A 45 -8.38 11.78 1.11
CA HIS A 45 -8.81 12.57 2.26
C HIS A 45 -7.75 13.61 2.66
N PHE A 46 -6.52 13.16 2.95
CA PHE A 46 -5.44 14.05 3.36
C PHE A 46 -4.97 14.95 2.22
N GLY A 47 -4.96 14.45 0.98
CA GLY A 47 -4.61 15.26 -0.18
C GLY A 47 -5.58 16.41 -0.43
N ASN A 48 -6.86 16.23 -0.11
CA ASN A 48 -7.82 17.35 -0.17
C ASN A 48 -7.68 18.31 1.01
N MET A 49 -7.37 17.82 2.22
CA MET A 49 -7.17 18.66 3.40
C MET A 49 -5.95 19.58 3.29
N ILE A 50 -4.86 19.08 2.70
CA ILE A 50 -3.61 19.83 2.52
C ILE A 50 -3.63 20.61 1.19
N LEU A 51 -4.76 20.60 0.47
CA LEU A 51 -4.93 21.27 -0.83
C LEU A 51 -3.86 20.85 -1.86
N LEU A 52 -3.44 19.59 -1.82
CA LEU A 52 -2.46 19.08 -2.76
C LEU A 52 -2.95 19.30 -4.19
N THR A 53 -2.13 20.00 -4.95
CA THR A 53 -2.44 20.39 -6.31
C THR A 53 -2.12 19.27 -7.30
N GLY A 54 -1.17 18.40 -6.93
CA GLY A 54 -0.65 17.36 -7.80
C GLY A 54 0.48 17.86 -8.71
N TYR A 55 0.97 19.09 -8.49
CA TYR A 55 2.12 19.69 -9.18
C TYR A 55 3.46 19.33 -8.50
N SER A 56 3.46 18.24 -7.76
CA SER A 56 4.53 17.75 -6.89
C SER A 56 5.73 17.16 -7.63
N ASP A 57 5.61 16.87 -8.93
CA ASP A 57 6.64 16.20 -9.73
C ASP A 57 7.07 17.09 -10.92
N GLU A 58 8.37 17.28 -11.14
CA GLU A 58 8.90 18.06 -12.27
C GLU A 58 8.42 17.50 -13.62
N SER A 59 8.24 16.18 -13.72
CA SER A 59 7.71 15.53 -14.91
C SER A 59 6.24 15.89 -15.16
N VAL A 60 5.48 16.13 -14.10
CA VAL A 60 4.10 16.63 -14.14
C VAL A 60 4.05 18.10 -14.56
N GLN A 61 4.99 18.92 -14.12
CA GLN A 61 5.14 20.30 -14.59
C GLN A 61 5.49 20.32 -16.09
N MET A 62 6.35 19.42 -16.57
CA MET A 62 6.66 19.28 -17.99
C MET A 62 5.44 18.82 -18.84
N LEU A 63 4.61 17.93 -18.29
CA LEU A 63 3.34 17.51 -18.90
C LEU A 63 2.36 18.66 -19.06
N GLN A 64 2.32 19.63 -18.13
CA GLN A 64 1.47 20.82 -18.25
C GLN A 64 1.83 21.68 -19.46
N TYR A 65 3.12 21.81 -19.78
CA TYR A 65 3.57 22.55 -20.97
C TYR A 65 3.17 21.86 -22.29
N THR A 66 2.82 20.58 -22.24
CA THR A 66 2.51 19.75 -23.44
C THR A 66 1.03 19.37 -23.54
N SER A 67 0.28 19.35 -22.43
CA SER A 67 -1.16 19.05 -22.41
C SER A 67 -1.87 19.75 -21.25
N THR A 68 -2.80 20.64 -21.59
CA THR A 68 -3.57 21.49 -20.67
C THR A 68 -4.75 20.78 -19.99
N ALA A 69 -5.05 19.53 -20.34
CA ALA A 69 -6.25 18.79 -19.88
C ALA A 69 -5.97 17.63 -18.90
N ALA A 70 -4.75 17.49 -18.38
CA ALA A 70 -4.39 16.35 -17.52
C ALA A 70 -4.88 16.53 -16.06
N ASN A 71 -5.47 15.46 -15.49
CA ASN A 71 -5.89 15.42 -14.09
C ASN A 71 -4.71 15.04 -13.17
N PHE A 72 -3.92 16.04 -12.77
CA PHE A 72 -2.70 15.87 -11.99
C PHE A 72 -2.94 15.32 -10.58
N LYS A 73 -4.04 15.73 -9.92
CA LYS A 73 -4.46 15.11 -8.66
C LYS A 73 -4.73 13.62 -8.84
N GLY A 74 -5.42 13.25 -9.92
CA GLY A 74 -5.67 11.86 -10.28
C GLY A 74 -4.39 11.05 -10.50
N LEU A 75 -3.37 11.66 -11.10
CA LEU A 75 -2.07 11.03 -11.31
C LEU A 75 -1.32 10.84 -9.99
N LEU A 76 -1.31 11.84 -9.11
CA LEU A 76 -0.74 11.73 -7.76
C LEU A 76 -1.40 10.59 -6.98
N PHE A 77 -2.74 10.56 -6.92
CA PHE A 77 -3.46 9.47 -6.25
C PHE A 77 -3.14 8.11 -6.87
N SER A 78 -2.97 8.06 -8.18
CA SER A 78 -2.60 6.82 -8.88
C SER A 78 -1.20 6.34 -8.47
N GLY A 79 -0.23 7.24 -8.41
CA GLY A 79 1.13 6.95 -7.95
C GLY A 79 1.16 6.42 -6.52
N ILE A 80 0.37 7.01 -5.62
CA ILE A 80 0.26 6.53 -4.22
C ILE A 80 -0.33 5.11 -4.17
N VAL A 81 -1.43 4.87 -4.88
CA VAL A 81 -2.11 3.57 -4.94
C VAL A 81 -1.17 2.50 -5.50
N ILE A 82 -0.46 2.79 -6.59
CA ILE A 82 0.48 1.85 -7.23
C ILE A 82 1.68 1.58 -6.32
N GLY A 83 2.25 2.60 -5.69
CA GLY A 83 3.37 2.45 -4.77
C GLY A 83 3.02 1.61 -3.54
N ALA A 84 1.81 1.80 -2.99
CA ALA A 84 1.33 1.03 -1.85
C ALA A 84 0.94 -0.42 -2.21
N LEU A 85 0.42 -0.64 -3.42
CA LEU A 85 -0.09 -1.94 -3.86
C LEU A 85 0.95 -3.06 -3.73
N GLY A 86 2.21 -2.82 -4.10
CA GLY A 86 3.25 -3.85 -4.05
C GLY A 86 3.46 -4.39 -2.64
N ALA A 87 3.66 -3.49 -1.67
CA ALA A 87 3.88 -3.87 -0.27
C ALA A 87 2.62 -4.50 0.37
N ILE A 88 1.44 -3.97 0.05
CA ILE A 88 0.16 -4.50 0.55
C ILE A 88 -0.12 -5.90 -0.02
N MET A 89 0.23 -6.14 -1.27
CA MET A 89 0.13 -7.46 -1.89
C MET A 89 1.07 -8.46 -1.22
N ASP A 90 2.33 -8.08 -1.04
CA ASP A 90 3.36 -8.94 -0.46
C ASP A 90 3.01 -9.39 0.97
N ILE A 91 2.52 -8.46 1.81
CA ILE A 91 2.09 -8.83 3.16
C ILE A 91 0.88 -9.75 3.15
N SER A 92 -0.06 -9.51 2.23
CA SER A 92 -1.30 -10.26 2.16
C SER A 92 -1.05 -11.70 1.72
N VAL A 93 -0.18 -11.89 0.71
CA VAL A 93 0.26 -13.22 0.26
C VAL A 93 1.05 -13.93 1.36
N SER A 94 1.95 -13.23 2.05
CA SER A 94 2.74 -13.80 3.15
C SER A 94 1.87 -14.30 4.29
N ILE A 95 0.94 -13.47 4.78
CA ILE A 95 0.01 -13.84 5.86
C ILE A 95 -0.87 -15.02 5.45
N ALA A 96 -1.47 -14.97 4.25
CA ALA A 96 -2.35 -16.03 3.78
C ALA A 96 -1.61 -17.37 3.66
N SER A 97 -0.36 -17.33 3.20
CA SER A 97 0.50 -18.52 3.10
C SER A 97 0.85 -19.06 4.49
N SER A 98 1.27 -18.21 5.42
CA SER A 98 1.61 -18.64 6.79
C SER A 98 0.40 -19.23 7.52
N ILE A 99 -0.79 -18.64 7.41
CA ILE A 99 -2.01 -19.20 8.03
C ILE A 99 -2.33 -20.57 7.44
N THR A 100 -2.24 -20.72 6.12
CA THR A 100 -2.48 -21.99 5.43
C THR A 100 -1.50 -23.06 5.92
N GLU A 101 -0.21 -22.73 6.01
CA GLU A 101 0.84 -23.65 6.47
C GLU A 101 0.68 -24.04 7.95
N ILE A 102 0.28 -23.10 8.81
CA ILE A 102 -0.02 -23.37 10.23
C ILE A 102 -1.21 -24.33 10.36
N LYS A 103 -2.26 -24.15 9.54
CA LYS A 103 -3.42 -25.04 9.55
C LYS A 103 -3.08 -26.43 9.00
N GLN A 104 -2.24 -26.52 7.96
CA GLN A 104 -1.79 -27.80 7.40
C GLN A 104 -0.89 -28.58 8.36
N SER A 105 0.02 -27.89 9.07
CA SER A 105 0.91 -28.51 10.05
C SER A 105 0.20 -28.90 11.34
N ASN A 106 -0.87 -28.21 11.73
CA ASN A 106 -1.71 -28.54 12.87
C ASN A 106 -3.21 -28.49 12.52
N PRO A 107 -3.78 -29.56 11.94
CA PRO A 107 -5.19 -29.59 11.52
C PRO A 107 -6.18 -29.38 12.67
N GLN A 108 -5.80 -29.71 13.91
CA GLN A 108 -6.63 -29.59 15.11
C GLN A 108 -6.56 -28.19 15.76
N ILE A 109 -5.82 -27.24 15.17
CA ILE A 109 -5.74 -25.88 15.70
C ILE A 109 -7.12 -25.22 15.74
N SER A 110 -7.44 -24.59 16.87
CA SER A 110 -8.69 -23.82 17.02
C SER A 110 -8.65 -22.54 16.18
N PHE A 111 -9.80 -22.11 15.70
CA PHE A 111 -9.95 -20.89 14.89
C PHE A 111 -9.34 -19.65 15.56
N ASN A 112 -9.57 -19.46 16.86
CA ASN A 112 -9.03 -18.34 17.63
C ASN A 112 -7.49 -18.39 17.72
N SER A 113 -6.92 -19.58 17.90
CA SER A 113 -5.46 -19.76 17.92
C SER A 113 -4.85 -19.51 16.54
N LEU A 114 -5.54 -19.88 15.46
CA LEU A 114 -5.10 -19.62 14.09
C LEU A 114 -5.08 -18.11 13.79
N ILE A 115 -6.14 -17.38 14.17
CA ILE A 115 -6.20 -15.91 14.07
C ILE A 115 -5.08 -15.27 14.89
N ALA A 116 -4.88 -15.71 16.14
CA ALA A 116 -3.82 -15.16 16.98
C ALA A 116 -2.42 -15.39 16.39
N SER A 117 -2.18 -16.54 15.76
CA SER A 117 -0.95 -16.81 15.01
C SER A 117 -0.82 -15.90 13.80
N GLY A 118 -1.89 -15.71 13.02
CA GLY A 118 -1.92 -14.80 11.88
C GLY A 118 -1.60 -13.36 12.27
N PHE A 119 -2.14 -12.87 13.40
CA PHE A 119 -1.81 -11.54 13.92
C PHE A 119 -0.36 -11.40 14.39
N ARG A 120 0.24 -12.45 14.97
CA ARG A 120 1.66 -12.42 15.33
C ARG A 120 2.53 -12.27 14.07
N VAL A 121 2.29 -13.10 13.06
CA VAL A 121 3.00 -13.03 11.77
C VAL A 121 2.80 -11.66 11.12
N GLY A 122 1.55 -11.18 11.06
CA GLY A 122 1.22 -9.89 10.47
C GLY A 122 1.88 -8.72 11.19
N LYS A 123 1.91 -8.72 12.53
CA LYS A 123 2.57 -7.67 13.32
C LYS A 123 4.06 -7.58 13.02
N ASP A 124 4.75 -8.71 12.95
CA ASP A 124 6.19 -8.75 12.68
C ASP A 124 6.49 -8.30 11.24
N ALA A 125 5.66 -8.73 10.27
CA ALA A 125 5.77 -8.34 8.88
C ALA A 125 5.48 -6.84 8.65
N ILE A 126 4.47 -6.27 9.31
CA ILE A 126 4.12 -4.84 9.21
C ILE A 126 5.32 -3.96 9.53
N SER A 127 6.04 -4.25 10.60
CA SER A 127 7.17 -3.42 11.05
C SER A 127 8.25 -3.35 9.97
N THR A 128 8.62 -4.50 9.41
CA THR A 128 9.66 -4.59 8.39
C THR A 128 9.23 -3.91 7.10
N MET A 129 8.01 -4.17 6.62
CA MET A 129 7.52 -3.58 5.36
C MET A 129 7.25 -2.08 5.47
N THR A 130 6.78 -1.61 6.61
CA THR A 130 6.60 -0.17 6.87
C THR A 130 7.92 0.56 6.82
N ASN A 131 8.98 0.01 7.44
CA ASN A 131 10.31 0.59 7.38
C ASN A 131 10.83 0.63 5.93
N THR A 132 10.65 -0.46 5.17
CA THR A 132 11.03 -0.51 3.76
C THR A 132 10.28 0.53 2.92
N LEU A 133 8.97 0.69 3.12
CA LEU A 133 8.17 1.72 2.44
C LEU A 133 8.69 3.12 2.76
N ILE A 134 8.90 3.44 4.04
CA ILE A 134 9.41 4.76 4.45
C ILE A 134 10.78 5.02 3.81
N LEU A 135 11.71 4.06 3.88
CA LEU A 135 13.04 4.20 3.27
C LEU A 135 12.99 4.33 1.74
N ALA A 136 12.08 3.61 1.07
CA ALA A 136 11.90 3.70 -0.37
C ALA A 136 11.41 5.09 -0.78
N TYR A 137 10.44 5.65 -0.06
CA TYR A 137 9.92 6.99 -0.33
C TYR A 137 10.94 8.08 -0.01
N VAL A 138 11.54 8.06 1.18
CA VAL A 138 12.62 9.00 1.54
C VAL A 138 13.79 8.91 0.56
N GLY A 139 14.19 7.71 0.16
CA GLY A 139 15.22 7.48 -0.85
C GLY A 139 14.86 8.09 -2.20
N SER A 140 13.61 7.94 -2.64
CA SER A 140 13.12 8.55 -3.88
C SER A 140 13.05 10.08 -3.83
N SER A 141 12.77 10.65 -2.65
CA SER A 141 12.73 12.10 -2.42
C SER A 141 14.10 12.71 -2.08
N PHE A 142 15.14 11.90 -1.88
CA PHE A 142 16.44 12.37 -1.42
C PHE A 142 17.07 13.45 -2.32
N PRO A 143 17.04 13.35 -3.67
CA PRO A 143 17.56 14.41 -4.54
C PRO A 143 16.85 15.75 -4.35
N LEU A 144 15.53 15.73 -4.16
CA LEU A 144 14.74 16.93 -3.91
C LEU A 144 15.11 17.57 -2.56
N LEU A 145 15.30 16.76 -1.52
CA LEU A 145 15.73 17.24 -0.20
C LEU A 145 17.13 17.87 -0.28
N MET A 146 18.06 17.27 -1.03
CA MET A 146 19.39 17.85 -1.29
C MET A 146 19.31 19.17 -2.03
N LEU A 147 18.43 19.28 -3.04
CA LEU A 147 18.21 20.53 -3.78
C LEU A 147 17.79 21.67 -2.83
N TYR A 148 16.82 21.42 -1.94
CA TYR A 148 16.40 22.43 -0.96
C TYR A 148 17.51 22.81 0.02
N GLN A 149 18.35 21.84 0.41
CA GLN A 149 19.50 22.08 1.26
C GLN A 149 20.54 22.98 0.58
N ILE A 150 20.83 22.76 -0.70
CA ILE A 150 21.76 23.60 -1.49
C ILE A 150 21.22 25.03 -1.63
N HIS A 151 19.91 25.18 -1.84
CA HIS A 151 19.26 26.50 -1.94
C HIS A 151 19.01 27.19 -0.60
N HIS A 152 19.46 26.61 0.52
CA HIS A 152 19.20 27.12 1.88
C HIS A 152 17.72 27.43 2.14
N THR A 153 16.82 26.59 1.60
CA THR A 153 15.39 26.79 1.75
C THR A 153 15.00 26.58 3.22
N PRO A 154 14.29 27.52 3.84
CA PRO A 154 13.94 27.38 5.25
C PRO A 154 12.92 26.23 5.44
N TYR A 155 13.02 25.52 6.56
CA TYR A 155 12.29 24.28 6.81
C TYR A 155 10.76 24.40 6.74
N ASP A 156 10.22 25.56 7.13
CA ASP A 156 8.81 25.90 7.01
C ASP A 156 8.34 25.85 5.54
N LYS A 157 9.15 26.35 4.60
CA LYS A 157 8.84 26.29 3.17
C LYS A 157 9.00 24.90 2.58
N ILE A 158 9.93 24.10 3.10
CA ILE A 158 10.15 22.72 2.64
C ILE A 158 8.93 21.85 2.97
N ILE A 159 8.44 21.88 4.22
CA ILE A 159 7.31 21.06 4.66
C ILE A 159 6.00 21.47 3.98
N ASN A 160 5.82 22.77 3.70
CA ASN A 160 4.65 23.29 3.00
C ASN A 160 4.73 23.14 1.48
N ASN A 161 5.83 22.61 0.93
CA ASN A 161 5.94 22.39 -0.50
C ASN A 161 5.08 21.21 -0.95
N ASP A 162 4.34 21.36 -2.07
CA ASP A 162 3.46 20.33 -2.62
C ASP A 162 4.19 19.00 -2.86
N ALA A 163 5.45 19.05 -3.34
CA ALA A 163 6.27 17.86 -3.58
C ALA A 163 6.53 17.07 -2.30
N VAL A 164 7.04 17.74 -1.27
CA VAL A 164 7.36 17.12 0.02
C VAL A 164 6.09 16.66 0.74
N ALA A 165 5.04 17.49 0.75
CA ALA A 165 3.76 17.14 1.34
C ALA A 165 3.14 15.91 0.66
N SER A 166 3.25 15.80 -0.67
CA SER A 166 2.74 14.65 -1.42
C SER A 166 3.45 13.34 -1.06
N GLU A 167 4.76 13.39 -0.83
CA GLU A 167 5.56 12.22 -0.43
C GLU A 167 5.28 11.82 1.02
N ILE A 168 5.07 12.80 1.91
CA ILE A 168 4.61 12.54 3.28
C ILE A 168 3.25 11.84 3.27
N VAL A 169 2.28 12.35 2.50
CA VAL A 169 0.97 11.70 2.37
C VAL A 169 1.10 10.31 1.78
N ARG A 170 1.98 10.12 0.79
CA ARG A 170 2.24 8.81 0.17
C ARG A 170 2.78 7.79 1.18
N MET A 171 3.76 8.20 1.99
CA MET A 171 4.31 7.38 3.09
C MET A 171 3.21 6.97 4.07
N PHE A 172 2.46 7.93 4.62
CA PHE A 172 1.41 7.66 5.60
C PHE A 172 0.27 6.81 5.04
N ALA A 173 -0.23 7.14 3.86
CA ALA A 173 -1.32 6.41 3.22
C ALA A 173 -0.92 4.95 2.93
N GLY A 174 0.30 4.72 2.44
CA GLY A 174 0.83 3.39 2.20
C GLY A 174 0.97 2.56 3.48
N SER A 175 1.59 3.11 4.52
CA SER A 175 1.79 2.42 5.80
C SER A 175 0.47 2.11 6.52
N ILE A 176 -0.49 3.02 6.51
CA ILE A 176 -1.80 2.77 7.13
C ILE A 176 -2.61 1.77 6.28
N GLY A 177 -2.50 1.83 4.95
CA GLY A 177 -3.09 0.81 4.07
C GLY A 177 -2.58 -0.60 4.38
N LEU A 178 -1.28 -0.73 4.68
CA LEU A 178 -0.68 -1.99 5.13
C LEU A 178 -1.30 -2.46 6.46
N LEU A 179 -1.41 -1.56 7.44
CA LEU A 179 -1.98 -1.85 8.75
C LEU A 179 -3.44 -2.33 8.63
N ALA A 180 -4.21 -1.74 7.71
CA ALA A 180 -5.60 -2.10 7.45
C ALA A 180 -5.77 -3.44 6.72
N ALA A 181 -4.84 -3.79 5.82
CA ALA A 181 -4.88 -5.05 5.09
C ALA A 181 -4.71 -6.27 6.00
N VAL A 182 -3.80 -6.19 6.97
CA VAL A 182 -3.44 -7.32 7.86
C VAL A 182 -4.64 -7.96 8.57
N PRO A 183 -5.47 -7.25 9.34
CA PRO A 183 -6.59 -7.89 10.04
C PRO A 183 -7.54 -8.57 9.06
N ILE A 184 -7.82 -7.94 7.93
CA ILE A 184 -8.73 -8.47 6.91
C ILE A 184 -8.17 -9.76 6.32
N THR A 185 -6.88 -9.77 5.94
CA THR A 185 -6.23 -10.97 5.42
C THR A 185 -6.21 -12.10 6.45
N VAL A 186 -5.92 -11.79 7.71
CA VAL A 186 -5.89 -12.79 8.81
C VAL A 186 -7.27 -13.44 8.97
N PHE A 187 -8.33 -12.63 9.09
CA PHE A 187 -9.69 -13.16 9.28
C PHE A 187 -10.16 -13.98 8.08
N ILE A 188 -9.99 -13.48 6.86
CA ILE A 188 -10.45 -14.18 5.65
C ILE A 188 -9.64 -15.45 5.44
N SER A 189 -8.32 -15.42 5.62
CA SER A 189 -7.49 -16.62 5.48
C SER A 189 -7.83 -17.66 6.54
N ALA A 190 -8.01 -17.26 7.80
CA ALA A 190 -8.41 -18.20 8.85
C ALA A 190 -9.79 -18.79 8.59
N PHE A 191 -10.75 -17.98 8.12
CA PHE A 191 -12.10 -18.44 7.77
C PHE A 191 -12.09 -19.46 6.64
N LEU A 192 -11.42 -19.16 5.54
CA LEU A 192 -11.34 -20.05 4.39
C LEU A 192 -10.62 -21.36 4.76
N SER A 193 -9.44 -21.28 5.39
CA SER A 193 -8.66 -22.46 5.77
C SER A 193 -9.34 -23.35 6.81
N TYR A 194 -10.23 -22.81 7.64
CA TYR A 194 -10.98 -23.60 8.62
C TYR A 194 -12.18 -24.31 8.00
N ASN A 195 -12.80 -23.73 6.96
CA ASN A 195 -13.99 -24.28 6.32
C ASN A 195 -13.68 -25.34 5.24
N ASP A 196 -12.43 -25.46 4.80
CA ASP A 196 -11.95 -26.50 3.86
C ASP A 196 -11.47 -27.79 4.56
N SER A 197 -11.54 -27.85 5.91
CA SER A 197 -11.16 -29.01 6.74
C SER A 197 -12.36 -29.84 7.13
#